data_AF-A0A1C6FWN1-F1
#
_entry.id   AF-A0A1C6FWN1-F1
#
_cell.length_a   1.000
_cell.length_b   1.000
_cell.length_c   1.000
_cell.angle_alpha   90.00
_cell.angle_beta   90.00
_cell.angle_gamma   90.00
#
_symmetry.space_group_name_H-M   'P 1'
#
loop_
_entity.id
_entity.type
_entity.pdbx_description
1 polymer ?
#
loop_
_entity_poly.entity_id
_entity_poly.type
_entity_poly.pdbx_seq_one_letter_code
_entity_poly.pdbx_strand_id
1 'polypeptide(L)'
;MLRNILSPETCAKCRICCIFDKYDVWETPVVSAELYEKIHAARPELKFVSKGDSGAYIFNMEETWDSERELFICPALDPDKGCTLGDNKPFDCKIWPYRIMEFNGVRVISVASICPDMYAKPLDKLVGELENGLADKIFAEADKDPAMIKPYEQGYPILKVELQGRKET
;
A
#
# COMPACT_ATOMS: atom_id res chain seq x y z
N MET A 1 1.40 4.24 9.17
CA MET A 1 1.48 5.37 8.23
C MET A 1 2.77 6.11 8.54
N LEU A 2 3.50 6.54 7.52
CA LEU A 2 4.78 7.24 7.66
C LEU A 2 4.55 8.70 8.08
N ARG A 3 4.35 8.90 9.39
CA ARG A 3 3.99 10.20 9.98
C ARG A 3 5.04 11.29 9.73
N ASN A 4 6.29 10.92 9.43
CA ASN A 4 7.36 11.85 9.09
C ASN A 4 7.21 12.47 7.69
N ILE A 5 6.45 11.83 6.79
CA ILE A 5 6.27 12.26 5.40
C ILE A 5 4.84 12.78 5.18
N LEU A 6 3.85 12.06 5.71
CA LEU A 6 2.42 12.35 5.55
C LEU A 6 1.72 12.40 6.91
N SER A 7 1.00 13.50 7.18
CA SER A 7 0.19 13.61 8.40
C SER A 7 -1.15 12.88 8.24
N PRO A 8 -1.72 12.33 9.34
CA PRO A 8 -3.04 11.70 9.30
C PRO A 8 -4.13 12.62 8.74
N GLU A 9 -4.07 13.91 9.08
CA GLU A 9 -5.05 14.91 8.70
C GLU A 9 -5.00 15.20 7.19
N THR A 10 -3.79 15.28 6.63
CA THR A 10 -3.60 15.42 5.17
C THR A 10 -4.17 14.21 4.45
N CYS A 11 -3.83 13.00 4.89
CA CYS A 11 -4.35 11.77 4.28
C CYS A 11 -5.88 11.65 4.40
N ALA A 12 -6.46 12.02 5.54
CA ALA A 12 -7.90 12.00 5.77
C ALA A 12 -8.66 12.99 4.88
N LYS A 13 -8.04 14.13 4.53
CA LYS A 13 -8.59 15.08 3.55
C LYS A 13 -8.41 14.61 2.11
N CYS A 14 -7.23 14.07 1.77
CA CYS A 14 -6.85 13.70 0.41
C CYS A 14 -7.53 12.41 -0.08
N ARG A 15 -7.51 11.34 0.73
CA ARG A 15 -8.21 10.05 0.49
C ARG A 15 -7.82 9.27 -0.77
N ILE A 16 -6.91 9.78 -1.59
CA ILE A 16 -6.59 9.18 -2.90
C ILE A 16 -6.13 7.72 -2.80
N CYS A 17 -5.46 7.33 -1.73
CA CYS A 17 -5.03 5.93 -1.52
C CYS A 17 -6.16 4.95 -1.16
N CYS A 18 -7.38 5.46 -0.99
CA CYS A 18 -8.57 4.70 -0.64
C CYS A 18 -9.64 4.74 -1.74
N ILE A 19 -9.33 5.31 -2.91
CA ILE A 19 -10.26 5.44 -4.04
C ILE A 19 -9.54 4.85 -5.25
N PHE A 20 -10.18 3.90 -5.92
CA PHE A 20 -9.60 3.16 -7.03
C PHE A 20 -10.57 3.20 -8.20
N ASP A 21 -10.07 3.31 -9.42
CA ASP A 21 -10.88 2.98 -10.59
C ASP A 21 -10.74 1.48 -10.93
N LYS A 22 -11.36 1.04 -12.03
CA LYS A 22 -11.28 -0.34 -12.50
C LYS A 22 -9.88 -0.77 -12.94
N TYR A 23 -9.01 0.18 -13.30
CA TYR A 23 -7.65 -0.07 -13.72
C TYR A 23 -6.68 -0.12 -12.53
N ASP A 24 -7.04 0.45 -11.38
CA ASP A 24 -6.18 0.52 -10.19
C ASP A 24 -6.63 -0.43 -9.06
N VAL A 25 -7.79 -1.09 -9.16
CA VAL A 25 -8.32 -1.96 -8.08
C VAL A 25 -7.37 -3.10 -7.68
N TRP A 26 -6.48 -3.54 -8.60
CA TRP A 26 -5.43 -4.53 -8.31
C TRP A 26 -4.40 -4.02 -7.30
N GLU A 27 -4.27 -2.69 -7.12
CA GLU A 27 -3.44 -2.06 -6.09
C GLU A 27 -4.03 -2.18 -4.69
N THR A 28 -5.19 -2.80 -4.51
CA THR A 28 -5.81 -2.98 -3.19
C THR A 28 -4.79 -3.55 -2.17
N PRO A 29 -4.68 -2.95 -0.96
CA PRO A 29 -3.75 -3.37 0.07
C PRO A 29 -3.92 -4.83 0.48
N VAL A 30 -2.82 -5.57 0.57
CA VAL A 30 -2.83 -6.95 1.06
C VAL A 30 -2.95 -6.98 2.58
N VAL A 31 -3.84 -7.85 3.07
CA VAL A 31 -4.13 -8.07 4.49
C VAL A 31 -3.66 -9.48 4.83
N SER A 32 -2.65 -9.58 5.69
CA SER A 32 -2.17 -10.89 6.17
C SER A 32 -3.28 -11.60 6.97
N ALA A 33 -3.21 -12.94 7.06
CA ALA A 33 -4.18 -13.72 7.82
C ALA A 33 -4.30 -13.24 9.29
N GLU A 34 -3.17 -12.94 9.95
CA GLU A 34 -3.18 -12.43 11.32
C GLU A 34 -3.90 -11.07 11.43
N LEU A 35 -3.67 -10.18 10.45
CA LEU A 35 -4.32 -8.87 10.45
C LEU A 35 -5.80 -8.97 10.10
N TYR A 36 -6.16 -9.87 9.19
CA TYR A 36 -7.55 -10.17 8.86
C TYR A 36 -8.34 -10.56 10.11
N GLU A 37 -7.84 -11.50 10.93
CA GLU A 37 -8.53 -11.93 12.16
C GLU A 37 -8.76 -10.75 13.11
N LYS A 38 -7.75 -9.87 13.29
CA LYS A 38 -7.87 -8.67 14.13
C LYS A 38 -8.89 -7.69 13.59
N ILE A 39 -8.90 -7.42 12.28
CA ILE A 39 -9.85 -6.50 11.68
C ILE A 39 -11.26 -7.10 11.73
N HIS A 40 -11.43 -8.37 11.37
CA HIS A 40 -12.72 -9.04 11.33
C HIS A 40 -13.37 -9.10 12.72
N ALA A 41 -12.60 -9.39 13.77
CA ALA A 41 -13.11 -9.38 15.15
C ALA A 41 -13.60 -7.99 15.59
N ALA A 42 -12.92 -6.91 15.16
CA ALA A 42 -13.27 -5.54 15.53
C ALA A 42 -14.32 -4.89 14.62
N ARG A 43 -14.40 -5.34 13.36
CA ARG A 43 -15.17 -4.74 12.26
C ARG A 43 -15.75 -5.85 11.35
N PRO A 44 -16.67 -6.68 11.86
CA PRO A 44 -17.19 -7.85 11.14
C PRO A 44 -18.03 -7.50 9.89
N GLU A 45 -18.42 -6.24 9.74
CA GLU A 45 -19.10 -5.73 8.56
C GLU A 45 -18.15 -5.58 7.36
N LEU A 46 -16.84 -5.42 7.58
CA LEU A 46 -15.86 -5.36 6.49
C LEU A 46 -15.71 -6.74 5.84
N LYS A 47 -15.91 -6.79 4.53
CA LYS A 47 -15.81 -8.02 3.74
C LYS A 47 -14.45 -8.13 3.07
N PHE A 48 -14.00 -9.36 2.90
CA PHE A 48 -12.70 -9.70 2.35
C PHE A 48 -12.84 -10.83 1.35
N VAL A 49 -11.92 -10.87 0.39
CA VAL A 49 -11.72 -11.99 -0.52
C VAL A 49 -10.31 -12.53 -0.35
N SER A 50 -10.15 -13.85 -0.45
CA SER A 50 -8.83 -14.49 -0.42
C SER A 50 -8.02 -14.10 -1.66
N LYS A 51 -6.73 -13.82 -1.47
CA LYS A 51 -5.79 -13.46 -2.53
C LYS A 51 -4.67 -14.48 -2.63
N GLY A 52 -4.65 -15.23 -3.74
CA GLY A 52 -3.64 -16.26 -4.00
C GLY A 52 -3.64 -17.40 -2.98
N ASP A 53 -2.55 -18.15 -2.95
CA ASP A 53 -2.42 -19.37 -2.13
C ASP A 53 -1.75 -19.13 -0.77
N SER A 54 -1.27 -17.91 -0.50
CA SER A 54 -0.55 -17.57 0.75
C SER A 54 -1.47 -17.43 1.98
N GLY A 55 -2.79 -17.55 1.80
CA GLY A 55 -3.77 -17.24 2.85
C GLY A 55 -3.92 -15.74 3.12
N ALA A 56 -3.40 -14.90 2.23
CA ALA A 56 -3.61 -13.46 2.28
C ALA A 56 -5.02 -13.07 1.83
N TYR A 57 -5.47 -11.88 2.25
CA TYR A 57 -6.77 -11.33 1.92
C TYR A 57 -6.62 -9.93 1.29
N ILE A 58 -7.66 -9.49 0.60
CA ILE A 58 -7.88 -8.09 0.25
C ILE A 58 -9.31 -7.70 0.64
N PHE A 59 -9.56 -6.41 0.81
CA PHE A 59 -10.94 -5.93 0.98
C PHE A 59 -11.78 -6.27 -0.24
N ASN A 60 -13.04 -6.68 -0.02
CA ASN A 60 -13.99 -6.83 -1.11
C ASN A 60 -14.42 -5.44 -1.58
N MET A 61 -13.86 -4.99 -2.70
CA MET A 61 -14.13 -3.67 -3.26
C MET A 61 -15.47 -3.61 -4.01
N GLU A 62 -16.06 -4.74 -4.42
CA GLU A 62 -17.33 -4.75 -5.14
C GLU A 62 -18.49 -4.21 -4.29
N GLU A 63 -18.42 -4.38 -2.97
CA GLU A 63 -19.40 -3.86 -1.99
C GLU A 63 -19.50 -2.33 -2.00
N THR A 64 -18.51 -1.65 -2.57
CA THR A 64 -18.34 -0.21 -2.51
C THR A 64 -18.11 0.41 -3.89
N TRP A 65 -18.64 -0.25 -4.93
CA TRP A 65 -18.70 0.29 -6.29
C TRP A 65 -19.70 1.45 -6.38
N ASP A 66 -19.21 2.63 -6.73
CA ASP A 66 -19.98 3.80 -7.11
C ASP A 66 -20.15 3.81 -8.63
N SER A 67 -21.32 3.37 -9.11
CA SER A 67 -21.60 3.27 -10.54
C SER A 67 -21.76 4.62 -11.24
N GLU A 68 -22.05 5.69 -10.51
CA GLU A 68 -22.16 7.04 -11.10
C GLU A 68 -20.78 7.63 -11.37
N ARG A 69 -19.82 7.37 -10.48
CA ARG A 69 -18.44 7.87 -10.59
C ARG A 69 -17.49 6.90 -11.26
N GLU A 70 -17.91 5.65 -11.44
CA GLU A 70 -17.09 4.53 -11.89
C GLU A 70 -15.86 4.29 -10.98
N LEU A 71 -16.07 4.38 -9.65
CA LEU A 71 -15.00 4.24 -8.65
C LEU A 71 -15.34 3.20 -7.58
N PHE A 72 -14.30 2.50 -7.12
CA PHE A 72 -14.33 1.66 -5.93
C PHE A 72 -13.79 2.43 -4.73
N ILE A 73 -14.53 2.46 -3.64
CA ILE A 73 -14.14 3.16 -2.41
C ILE A 73 -13.70 2.14 -1.36
N CYS A 74 -12.53 2.28 -0.73
CA CYS A 74 -12.10 1.35 0.30
C CYS A 74 -13.18 1.24 1.41
N PRO A 75 -13.66 0.02 1.76
CA PRO A 75 -14.71 -0.15 2.77
C PRO A 75 -14.37 0.40 4.16
N ALA A 76 -13.08 0.60 4.45
CA ALA A 76 -12.62 1.17 5.70
C ALA A 76 -12.46 2.71 5.67
N LEU A 77 -12.79 3.37 4.56
CA LEU A 77 -12.75 4.82 4.42
C LEU A 77 -14.05 5.44 4.93
N ASP A 78 -13.94 6.30 5.94
CA ASP A 78 -15.01 7.18 6.38
C ASP A 78 -14.89 8.54 5.65
N PRO A 79 -15.98 9.07 5.07
CA PRO A 79 -15.96 10.28 4.26
C PRO A 79 -15.74 11.57 5.06
N ASP A 80 -15.67 11.52 6.39
CA ASP A 80 -15.36 12.70 7.22
C ASP A 80 -14.05 12.49 8.00
N LYS A 81 -13.77 11.26 8.43
CA LYS A 81 -12.66 10.92 9.33
C LYS A 81 -11.45 10.32 8.61
N GLY A 82 -11.59 9.90 7.36
CA GLY A 82 -10.56 9.16 6.64
C GLY A 82 -10.51 7.67 7.03
N CYS A 83 -9.32 7.05 6.94
CA CYS A 83 -9.18 5.62 7.19
C CYS A 83 -9.44 5.25 8.66
N THR A 84 -10.44 4.39 8.88
CA THR A 84 -10.94 3.98 10.19
C THR A 84 -10.16 2.83 10.85
N LEU A 85 -9.18 2.23 10.17
CA LEU A 85 -8.45 1.07 10.68
C LEU A 85 -7.42 1.40 11.77
N GLY A 86 -7.14 2.68 12.05
CA GLY A 86 -6.17 3.05 13.09
C GLY A 86 -4.79 2.39 12.88
N ASP A 87 -4.29 1.68 13.88
CA ASP A 87 -3.04 0.93 13.82
C ASP A 87 -3.16 -0.45 13.15
N ASN A 88 -4.39 -0.93 12.94
CA ASN A 88 -4.71 -2.16 12.19
C ASN A 88 -4.71 -1.93 10.67
N LYS A 89 -4.10 -0.84 10.20
CA LYS A 89 -3.87 -0.64 8.76
C LYS A 89 -2.97 -1.77 8.20
N PRO A 90 -3.28 -2.28 6.99
CA PRO A 90 -2.38 -3.13 6.23
C PRO A 90 -0.98 -2.52 6.08
N PHE A 91 0.05 -3.34 5.89
CA PHE A 91 1.41 -2.83 5.76
C PHE A 91 1.53 -1.88 4.56
N ASP A 92 0.96 -2.23 3.40
CA ASP A 92 0.82 -1.37 2.21
C ASP A 92 0.25 0.03 2.53
N CYS A 93 -0.76 0.09 3.41
CA CYS A 93 -1.35 1.36 3.87
C CYS A 93 -0.43 2.10 4.84
N LYS A 94 0.38 1.38 5.63
CA LYS A 94 1.30 1.97 6.59
C LYS A 94 2.51 2.61 5.91
N ILE A 95 2.94 2.08 4.77
CA ILE A 95 4.08 2.58 3.99
C ILE A 95 3.67 3.49 2.83
N TRP A 96 2.36 3.72 2.59
CA TRP A 96 1.90 4.64 1.56
C TRP A 96 2.66 5.98 1.62
N PRO A 97 3.17 6.50 0.48
CA PRO A 97 2.96 6.05 -0.91
C PRO A 97 4.06 5.14 -1.48
N TYR A 98 4.93 4.57 -0.64
CA TYR A 98 5.87 3.56 -1.13
C TYR A 98 5.15 2.26 -1.49
N ARG A 99 5.71 1.56 -2.47
CA ARG A 99 5.23 0.28 -2.97
C ARG A 99 6.42 -0.63 -3.19
N ILE A 100 6.31 -1.89 -2.76
CA ILE A 100 7.21 -2.92 -3.25
C ILE A 100 6.61 -3.50 -4.53
N MET A 101 7.43 -3.53 -5.57
CA MET A 101 7.03 -3.98 -6.90
C MET A 101 8.08 -4.90 -7.49
N GLU A 102 7.67 -5.69 -8.48
CA GLU A 102 8.56 -6.49 -9.32
C GLU A 102 8.80 -5.78 -10.65
N PHE A 103 10.07 -5.54 -10.97
CA PHE A 103 10.51 -4.98 -12.24
C PHE A 103 11.63 -5.83 -12.84
N ASN A 104 11.34 -6.51 -13.96
CA ASN A 104 12.27 -7.37 -14.70
C ASN A 104 12.97 -8.45 -13.84
N GLY A 105 12.20 -9.13 -13.00
CA GLY A 105 12.67 -10.18 -12.09
C GLY A 105 13.33 -9.66 -10.81
N VAL A 106 13.32 -8.35 -10.57
CA VAL A 106 13.96 -7.72 -9.41
C VAL A 106 12.93 -6.98 -8.56
N ARG A 107 13.03 -7.11 -7.23
CA ARG A 107 12.20 -6.34 -6.30
C ARG A 107 12.72 -4.91 -6.21
N VAL A 108 11.80 -3.96 -6.34
CA VAL A 108 12.07 -2.54 -6.27
C VAL A 108 11.11 -1.88 -5.29
N ILE A 109 11.56 -0.80 -4.65
CA ILE A 109 10.69 0.10 -3.92
C ILE A 109 10.46 1.31 -4.81
N SER A 110 9.23 1.43 -5.30
CA SER A 110 8.77 2.58 -6.06
C SER A 110 7.92 3.49 -5.19
N VAL A 111 7.55 4.63 -5.75
CA VAL A 111 6.66 5.58 -5.08
C VAL A 111 5.52 5.98 -5.99
N ALA A 112 4.29 5.92 -5.47
CA ALA A 112 3.11 6.28 -6.23
C ALA A 112 3.12 7.77 -6.57
N SER A 113 3.19 8.09 -7.86
CA SER A 113 3.28 9.48 -8.37
C SER A 113 1.98 10.27 -8.19
N ILE A 114 0.88 9.59 -7.86
CA ILE A 114 -0.44 10.18 -7.63
C ILE A 114 -0.58 10.87 -6.26
N CYS A 115 0.36 10.67 -5.31
CA CYS A 115 0.28 11.34 -4.01
C CYS A 115 0.86 12.77 -4.08
N PRO A 116 0.04 13.84 -4.08
CA PRO A 116 0.54 15.20 -4.33
C PRO A 116 1.47 15.71 -3.22
N ASP A 117 1.14 15.43 -1.96
CA ASP A 117 1.93 15.85 -0.80
C ASP A 117 3.32 15.22 -0.76
N MET A 118 3.43 13.98 -1.20
CA MET A 118 4.71 13.28 -1.26
C MET A 118 5.49 13.67 -2.52
N TYR A 119 4.83 13.82 -3.67
CA TYR A 119 5.48 14.23 -4.91
C TYR A 119 6.10 15.64 -4.81
N ALA A 120 5.59 16.49 -3.92
CA ALA A 120 6.17 17.79 -3.59
C ALA A 120 7.41 17.71 -2.67
N LYS A 121 7.78 16.53 -2.14
CA LYS A 121 8.94 16.38 -1.25
C LYS A 121 10.24 16.29 -2.05
N PRO A 122 11.35 16.82 -1.50
CA PRO A 122 12.67 16.61 -2.07
C PRO A 122 13.04 15.12 -2.15
N LEU A 123 13.65 14.72 -3.26
CA LEU A 123 14.04 13.32 -3.52
C LEU A 123 14.97 12.76 -2.45
N ASP A 124 15.93 13.55 -1.95
CA ASP A 124 16.87 13.16 -0.90
C ASP A 124 16.14 12.78 0.40
N LYS A 125 15.00 13.42 0.71
CA LYS A 125 14.18 13.06 1.87
C LYS A 125 13.48 11.73 1.66
N LEU A 126 12.92 11.50 0.47
CA LEU A 126 12.23 10.25 0.15
C LEU A 126 13.18 9.06 0.14
N VAL A 127 14.38 9.23 -0.40
CA VAL A 127 15.43 8.21 -0.39
C VAL A 127 16.00 8.04 1.02
N GLY A 128 16.24 9.13 1.75
CA GLY A 128 16.75 9.08 3.12
C GLY A 128 15.85 8.29 4.08
N GLU A 129 14.53 8.37 3.95
CA GLU A 129 13.60 7.55 4.75
C GLU A 129 13.78 6.05 4.47
N LEU A 130 13.99 5.68 3.20
CA LEU A 130 14.29 4.30 2.81
C LEU A 130 15.62 3.81 3.38
N GLU A 131 16.66 4.65 3.33
CA GLU A 131 17.99 4.35 3.86
C GLU A 131 18.02 4.27 5.39
N ASN A 132 17.12 4.98 6.08
CA ASN A 132 16.95 4.92 7.54
C ASN A 132 16.19 3.66 8.01
N GLY A 133 16.32 2.55 7.29
CA GLY A 133 15.79 1.23 7.65
C GLY A 133 14.34 0.97 7.27
N LEU A 134 13.66 1.88 6.55
CA LEU A 134 12.35 1.58 5.99
C LEU A 134 12.44 0.56 4.85
N ALA A 135 13.47 0.64 3.99
CA ALA A 135 13.66 -0.31 2.89
C ALA A 135 13.79 -1.75 3.39
N ASP A 136 14.63 -1.98 4.40
CA ASP A 136 14.86 -3.30 4.99
C ASP A 136 13.56 -3.88 5.57
N LYS A 137 12.73 -3.05 6.20
CA LYS A 137 11.42 -3.46 6.71
C LYS A 137 10.46 -3.83 5.59
N ILE A 138 10.47 -3.09 4.48
CA ILE A 138 9.61 -3.37 3.33
C ILE A 138 10.00 -4.71 2.69
N PHE A 139 11.30 -4.94 2.46
CA PHE A 139 11.77 -6.22 1.89
C PHE A 139 11.49 -7.40 2.83
N ALA A 140 11.78 -7.26 4.12
CA ALA A 140 11.51 -8.31 5.11
C ALA A 140 10.01 -8.62 5.27
N GLU A 141 9.13 -7.65 5.08
CA GLU A 141 7.68 -7.91 5.07
C GLU A 141 7.25 -8.66 3.80
N ALA A 142 7.80 -8.27 2.66
CA ALA A 142 7.53 -8.95 1.39
C ALA A 142 8.08 -10.39 1.33
N ASP A 143 9.14 -10.70 2.08
CA ASP A 143 9.61 -12.07 2.26
C ASP A 143 8.58 -12.94 3.00
N LYS A 144 7.80 -12.35 3.91
CA LYS A 144 6.76 -13.07 4.68
C LYS A 144 5.48 -13.24 3.86
N ASP A 145 5.10 -12.22 3.10
CA ASP A 145 3.90 -12.24 2.27
C ASP A 145 4.20 -11.75 0.85
N PRO A 146 4.62 -12.68 -0.05
CA PRO A 146 4.92 -12.35 -1.44
C PRO A 146 3.73 -11.75 -2.21
N ALA A 147 2.49 -11.91 -1.74
CA ALA A 147 1.31 -11.30 -2.39
C ALA A 147 1.33 -9.77 -2.34
N MET A 148 2.15 -9.17 -1.47
CA MET A 148 2.42 -7.73 -1.42
C MET A 148 3.26 -7.25 -2.61
N ILE A 149 4.05 -8.13 -3.23
CA ILE A 149 4.87 -7.79 -4.38
C ILE A 149 3.95 -7.72 -5.60
N LYS A 150 3.73 -6.50 -6.07
CA LYS A 150 2.85 -6.23 -7.21
C LYS A 150 3.67 -6.02 -8.50
N PRO A 151 3.11 -6.24 -9.70
CA PRO A 151 3.77 -5.83 -10.93
C PRO A 151 4.13 -4.34 -10.90
N TYR A 152 5.25 -3.97 -11.50
CA TYR A 152 5.65 -2.58 -11.59
C TYR A 152 4.66 -1.74 -12.40
N GLU A 153 4.23 -0.62 -11.81
CA GLU A 153 3.35 0.36 -12.46
C GLU A 153 4.17 1.40 -13.22
N GLN A 154 3.81 1.62 -14.49
CA GLN A 154 4.54 2.53 -15.34
C GLN A 154 4.32 3.98 -14.88
N GLY A 155 5.41 4.67 -14.55
CA GLY A 155 5.38 6.07 -14.11
C GLY A 155 5.50 6.23 -12.60
N TYR A 156 5.59 5.15 -11.82
CA TYR A 156 5.99 5.21 -10.41
C TYR A 156 7.52 5.20 -10.31
N PRO A 157 8.17 6.29 -9.88
CA PRO A 157 9.63 6.35 -9.82
C PRO A 157 10.20 5.26 -8.90
N ILE A 158 11.21 4.54 -9.38
CA ILE A 158 11.97 3.57 -8.59
C ILE A 158 12.97 4.34 -7.72
N LEU A 159 12.87 4.17 -6.40
CA LEU A 159 13.73 4.84 -5.42
C LEU A 159 14.76 3.90 -4.80
N LYS A 160 14.47 2.60 -4.76
CA LYS A 160 15.40 1.57 -4.28
C LYS A 160 15.27 0.32 -5.13
N VAL A 161 16.41 -0.28 -5.46
CA VAL A 161 16.47 -1.62 -6.06
C VAL A 161 17.00 -2.57 -4.99
N GLU A 162 16.36 -3.73 -4.85
CA GLU A 162 16.91 -4.80 -4.03
C GLU A 162 18.12 -5.39 -4.73
N LEU A 163 19.30 -5.00 -4.27
CA LEU A 163 20.54 -5.61 -4.73
C LEU A 163 20.65 -6.98 -4.07
N GLN A 164 20.03 -8.01 -4.66
CA GLN A 164 20.39 -9.39 -4.33
C GLN A 164 21.88 -9.56 -4.60
N GLY A 165 22.60 -10.05 -3.59
CA GLY A 165 24.05 -10.05 -3.49
C GLY A 165 24.77 -9.90 -4.82
N ARG A 166 25.33 -8.72 -5.08
CA ARG A 166 26.54 -8.64 -5.89
C ARG A 166 27.55 -9.53 -5.18
N LYS A 167 27.65 -10.80 -5.59
CA LYS A 167 28.96 -11.43 -5.60
C LYS A 167 29.75 -10.54 -6.55
N GLU A 168 30.61 -9.72 -5.97
CA GLU A 168 31.66 -9.03 -6.69
C GLU A 168 32.30 -10.08 -7.61
N THR A 169 32.08 -9.94 -8.92
CA THR A 169 32.88 -10.62 -9.94
C THR A 169 34.20 -9.88 -10.09
#